data_AF-A0AAW2BQ42-F1
#
_entry.id   AF-A0AAW2BQ42-F1
#
_cell.length_a   1.000
_cell.length_b   1.000
_cell.length_c   1.000
_cell.angle_alpha   90.00
_cell.angle_beta   90.00
_cell.angle_gamma   90.00
#
_symmetry.space_group_name_H-M   'P 1'
#
loop_
_entity.id
_entity.type
_entity.pdbx_description
1 polymer ?
#
loop_
_entity_poly.entity_id
_entity_poly.type
_entity_poly.pdbx_seq_one_letter_code
_entity_poly.pdbx_strand_id
1 'polypeptide(L)'
;MRRVEDPNAQRDREQERQREILTMATLKRTPTESHQQLYHQIERYEDGERQSIRHAGRLRKGFERQDRLEQLCLNAPTPIRYLNPRERAREAQREKLGPISKERQRELDILKKQNSKKASKKDKEVFQEIIGTPGLDLISLGIVDADLVPKYELTAEDGKQLAKEYSRVLMRRHRARQAAESTLLRLKKEAIEALPEELRAAALVPDLTPFPANRFMATLTPPIEGYIDKVRLSLQIKTKFG
;
A
#
# COMPACT_ATOMS: atom_id res chain seq x y z
N MET A 1 -71.15 -42.88 13.06
CA MET A 1 -71.30 -41.50 12.56
C MET A 1 -70.09 -40.69 13.03
N ARG A 2 -69.21 -40.26 12.12
CA ARG A 2 -68.06 -39.41 12.47
C ARG A 2 -68.56 -37.96 12.56
N ARG A 3 -68.36 -37.30 13.72
CA ARG A 3 -68.71 -35.88 13.89
C ARG A 3 -67.86 -35.07 12.90
N VAL A 4 -68.53 -34.42 11.95
CA VAL A 4 -67.92 -33.42 11.08
C VAL A 4 -67.66 -32.22 11.97
N GLU A 5 -66.40 -31.90 12.25
CA GLU A 5 -66.06 -30.69 12.99
C GLU A 5 -66.32 -29.45 12.12
N ASP A 6 -66.92 -28.43 12.73
CA ASP A 6 -67.30 -27.21 12.03
C ASP A 6 -66.05 -26.47 11.50
N PRO A 7 -65.97 -26.19 10.18
CA PRO A 7 -64.79 -25.60 9.54
C PRO A 7 -64.52 -24.15 9.97
N ASN A 8 -65.45 -23.52 10.70
CA ASN A 8 -65.26 -22.18 11.26
C ASN A 8 -64.49 -22.22 12.60
N ALA A 9 -64.70 -23.26 13.43
CA ALA A 9 -64.01 -23.40 14.70
C ALA A 9 -62.49 -23.65 14.54
N GLN A 10 -62.08 -24.22 13.41
CA GLN A 10 -60.67 -24.41 13.07
C GLN A 10 -60.00 -23.09 12.66
N ARG A 11 -60.71 -22.21 11.95
CA ARG A 11 -60.19 -20.88 11.57
C ARG A 11 -60.04 -19.96 12.76
N ASP A 12 -60.97 -20.00 13.71
CA ASP A 12 -60.90 -19.16 14.91
C ASP A 12 -59.70 -19.53 15.79
N ARG A 13 -59.41 -20.83 15.94
CA ARG A 13 -58.21 -21.32 16.64
C ARG A 13 -56.91 -20.95 15.94
N GLU A 14 -56.89 -20.95 14.60
CA GLU A 14 -55.73 -20.50 13.83
C GLU A 14 -55.53 -18.99 13.94
N GLN A 15 -56.60 -18.20 13.95
CA GLN A 15 -56.51 -16.75 14.15
C GLN A 15 -56.02 -16.40 15.56
N GLU A 16 -56.44 -17.13 16.59
CA GLU A 16 -55.94 -16.95 17.96
C GLU A 16 -54.44 -17.28 18.06
N ARG A 17 -53.99 -18.39 17.47
CA ARG A 17 -52.55 -18.73 17.41
C ARG A 17 -51.74 -17.67 16.66
N GLN A 18 -52.27 -17.13 15.56
CA GLN A 18 -51.60 -16.06 14.83
C GLN A 18 -51.51 -14.77 15.64
N ARG A 19 -52.55 -14.43 16.42
CA ARG A 19 -52.54 -13.28 17.34
C ARG A 19 -51.53 -13.45 18.46
N GLU A 20 -51.41 -14.65 19.05
CA GLU A 20 -50.41 -14.97 20.08
C GLU A 20 -48.97 -14.90 19.55
N ILE A 21 -48.73 -15.37 18.33
CA ILE A 21 -47.41 -15.28 17.69
C ILE A 21 -47.03 -13.80 17.45
N LEU A 22 -48.00 -12.96 17.07
CA LEU A 22 -47.78 -11.54 16.79
C LEU A 22 -47.55 -10.72 18.06
N THR A 23 -48.22 -11.05 19.18
CA THR A 23 -47.97 -10.44 20.49
C THR A 23 -46.61 -10.86 21.07
N MET A 24 -46.21 -12.12 20.90
CA MET A 24 -44.87 -12.59 21.30
C MET A 24 -43.73 -11.98 20.46
N ALA A 25 -43.99 -11.66 19.19
CA ALA A 25 -43.03 -10.99 18.31
C ALA A 25 -42.84 -9.50 18.62
N THR A 26 -43.85 -8.83 19.19
CA THR A 26 -43.80 -7.41 19.56
C THR A 26 -43.14 -7.19 20.93
N LEU A 27 -43.32 -8.10 21.88
CA LEU A 27 -42.64 -8.07 23.19
C LEU A 27 -41.11 -8.27 23.09
N LYS A 28 -40.60 -8.90 22.02
CA LYS A 28 -39.15 -9.07 21.77
C LYS A 28 -38.50 -7.92 20.98
N ARG A 29 -39.27 -6.90 20.58
CA ARG A 29 -38.81 -5.84 19.65
C ARG A 29 -38.96 -4.41 20.18
N THR A 30 -39.34 -4.21 21.44
CA THR A 30 -39.28 -2.86 22.03
C THR A 30 -37.88 -2.63 22.58
N PRO A 31 -37.07 -1.73 21.99
CA PRO A 31 -35.79 -1.35 22.58
C PRO A 31 -36.07 -0.64 23.90
N THR A 32 -35.41 -1.09 24.97
CA THR A 32 -35.38 -0.38 26.26
C THR A 32 -34.93 1.06 26.05
N GLU A 33 -35.39 1.98 26.91
CA GLU A 33 -35.14 3.44 26.77
C GLU A 33 -33.64 3.78 26.62
N SER A 34 -32.75 2.96 27.16
CA SER A 34 -31.29 3.08 27.00
C SER A 34 -30.79 2.81 25.57
N HIS A 35 -31.42 1.88 24.84
CA HIS A 35 -31.10 1.63 23.44
C HIS A 35 -31.59 2.75 22.53
N GLN A 36 -32.77 3.34 22.80
CA GLN A 36 -33.28 4.48 22.04
C GLN A 36 -32.38 5.72 22.21
N GLN A 37 -31.85 5.93 23.41
CA GLN A 37 -30.90 7.02 23.68
C GLN A 37 -29.57 6.82 22.93
N LEU A 38 -29.07 5.60 22.83
CA LEU A 38 -27.88 5.29 22.03
C LEU A 38 -28.12 5.49 20.52
N TYR A 39 -29.28 5.09 19.99
CA TYR A 39 -29.63 5.34 18.59
C TYR A 39 -29.70 6.84 18.26
N HIS A 40 -30.32 7.65 19.13
CA HIS A 40 -30.36 9.10 18.94
C HIS A 40 -29.01 9.79 19.14
N GLN A 41 -28.10 9.19 19.90
CA GLN A 41 -26.74 9.71 20.02
C GLN A 41 -25.91 9.39 18.77
N ILE A 42 -26.06 8.19 18.19
CA ILE A 42 -25.41 7.79 16.94
C ILE A 42 -25.91 8.63 15.74
N GLU A 43 -27.23 8.87 15.63
CA GLU A 43 -27.79 9.71 14.55
C GLU A 43 -27.25 11.15 14.59
N ARG A 44 -27.09 11.72 15.79
CA ARG A 44 -26.54 13.08 15.96
C ARG A 44 -25.07 13.19 15.56
N TYR A 45 -24.29 12.13 15.72
CA TYR A 45 -22.90 12.10 15.24
C TYR A 45 -22.83 11.95 13.71
N GLU A 46 -23.69 11.12 13.11
CA GLU A 46 -23.71 10.96 11.65
C GLU A 46 -24.20 12.21 10.89
N ASP A 47 -25.17 12.94 11.44
CA ASP A 47 -25.68 14.16 10.80
C ASP A 47 -24.68 15.32 10.86
N GLY A 48 -23.83 15.38 11.90
CA GLY A 48 -22.72 16.33 11.99
C GLY A 48 -21.63 16.10 10.94
N GLU A 49 -21.30 14.83 10.66
CA GLU A 49 -20.37 14.46 9.57
C GLU A 49 -20.99 14.69 8.19
N ARG A 50 -22.29 14.44 8.01
CA ARG A 50 -22.99 14.69 6.74
C ARG A 50 -23.13 16.16 6.40
N GLN A 51 -23.14 17.06 7.37
CA GLN A 51 -23.23 18.51 7.13
C GLN A 51 -21.86 19.14 6.80
N SER A 52 -20.77 18.64 7.37
CA SER A 52 -19.41 19.13 7.07
C SER A 52 -18.96 18.78 5.64
N ILE A 53 -19.43 17.65 5.09
CA ILE A 53 -19.10 17.20 3.73
C ILE A 53 -19.86 18.00 2.64
N ARG A 54 -21.04 18.57 2.94
CA ARG A 54 -21.87 19.28 1.95
C ARG A 54 -21.34 20.66 1.54
N HIS A 55 -20.41 21.24 2.29
CA HIS A 55 -19.83 22.55 1.98
C HIS A 55 -18.58 22.51 1.09
N ALA A 56 -18.11 21.32 0.68
CA ALA A 56 -16.96 21.17 -0.19
C ALA A 56 -17.35 20.50 -1.52
N GLY A 57 -17.62 21.32 -2.55
CA GLY A 57 -17.51 20.89 -3.94
C GLY A 57 -18.83 20.65 -4.68
N ARG A 58 -19.22 21.70 -5.42
CA ARG A 58 -19.84 21.65 -6.77
C ARG A 58 -20.13 20.23 -7.30
N LEU A 59 -21.42 19.90 -7.45
CA LEU A 59 -21.91 18.70 -8.12
C LEU A 59 -21.16 18.42 -9.44
N ARG A 60 -20.41 17.32 -9.50
CA ARG A 60 -20.16 16.60 -10.76
C ARG A 60 -21.00 15.32 -10.76
N LYS A 61 -21.71 15.11 -11.87
CA LYS A 61 -22.72 14.07 -12.10
C LYS A 61 -22.19 12.68 -11.73
N GLY A 62 -22.96 11.94 -10.94
CA GLY A 62 -22.70 10.55 -10.54
C GLY A 62 -22.80 9.49 -11.65
N PHE A 63 -22.71 9.88 -12.92
CA PHE A 63 -22.63 8.95 -14.07
C PHE A 63 -21.18 8.54 -14.41
N GLU A 64 -20.17 9.20 -13.84
CA GLU A 64 -18.78 9.11 -14.32
C GLU A 64 -17.95 7.91 -13.82
N ARG A 65 -18.48 7.01 -12.97
CA ARG A 65 -17.68 5.87 -12.43
C ARG A 65 -17.90 4.56 -13.18
N GLN A 66 -19.15 4.17 -13.42
CA GLN A 66 -19.47 2.95 -14.19
C GLN A 66 -19.11 3.11 -15.66
N ASP A 67 -19.59 4.18 -16.32
CA ASP A 67 -19.25 4.50 -17.71
C ASP A 67 -17.74 4.59 -17.94
N ARG A 68 -17.00 5.13 -16.97
CA ARG A 68 -15.53 5.23 -17.05
C ARG A 68 -14.85 3.89 -16.87
N LEU A 69 -15.32 3.05 -15.95
CA LEU A 69 -14.79 1.70 -15.79
C LEU A 69 -15.08 0.85 -17.03
N GLU A 70 -16.29 0.94 -17.58
CA GLU A 70 -16.69 0.29 -18.83
C GLU A 70 -15.84 0.78 -20.00
N GLN A 71 -15.61 2.09 -20.13
CA GLN A 71 -14.71 2.64 -21.14
C GLN A 71 -13.26 2.18 -20.95
N LEU A 72 -12.78 2.05 -19.71
CA LEU A 72 -11.43 1.53 -19.42
C LEU A 72 -11.32 0.04 -19.76
N CYS A 73 -12.37 -0.76 -19.51
CA CYS A 73 -12.43 -2.17 -19.87
C CYS A 73 -12.51 -2.36 -21.39
N LEU A 74 -13.37 -1.59 -22.08
CA LEU A 74 -13.51 -1.64 -23.54
C LEU A 74 -12.30 -1.10 -24.29
N ASN A 75 -11.57 -0.16 -23.67
CA ASN A 75 -10.33 0.39 -24.20
C ASN A 75 -9.08 -0.16 -23.50
N ALA A 76 -9.17 -1.27 -22.77
CA ALA A 76 -7.99 -1.91 -22.21
C ALA A 76 -7.03 -2.32 -23.35
N PRO A 77 -5.71 -2.27 -23.14
CA PRO A 77 -4.76 -2.92 -24.05
C PRO A 77 -5.06 -4.41 -24.08
N THR A 78 -5.37 -4.92 -25.27
CA THR A 78 -5.33 -6.34 -25.56
C THR A 78 -3.91 -6.86 -25.28
N PRO A 79 -3.77 -8.05 -24.69
CA PRO A 79 -2.45 -8.66 -24.54
C PRO A 79 -1.80 -8.78 -25.92
N ILE A 80 -0.53 -8.37 -26.01
CA ILE A 80 0.22 -8.29 -27.27
C ILE A 80 0.17 -9.66 -27.96
N ARG A 81 -0.68 -9.78 -28.99
CA ARG A 81 -0.77 -10.97 -29.81
C ARG A 81 0.38 -10.93 -30.81
N TYR A 82 1.20 -11.98 -30.84
CA TYR A 82 2.21 -12.12 -31.87
C TYR A 82 1.55 -12.26 -33.25
N LEU A 83 1.75 -11.27 -34.12
CA LEU A 83 1.32 -11.28 -35.52
C LEU A 83 2.41 -11.88 -36.40
N ASN A 84 2.03 -12.84 -37.24
CA ASN A 84 2.91 -13.45 -38.23
C ASN A 84 3.33 -12.39 -39.29
N PRO A 85 4.51 -12.46 -39.95
CA PRO A 85 4.93 -11.43 -40.91
C PRO A 85 3.94 -11.17 -42.06
N ARG A 86 3.18 -12.20 -42.49
CA ARG A 86 2.10 -12.06 -43.47
C ARG A 86 0.94 -11.18 -42.95
N GLU A 87 0.57 -11.34 -41.68
CA GLU A 87 -0.50 -10.55 -41.06
C GLU A 87 -0.05 -9.10 -40.84
N ARG A 88 1.21 -8.91 -40.43
CA ARG A 88 1.82 -7.59 -40.29
C ARG A 88 1.86 -6.83 -41.62
N ALA A 89 2.16 -7.51 -42.73
CA ALA A 89 2.11 -6.91 -44.07
C ALA A 89 0.68 -6.53 -44.50
N ARG A 90 -0.31 -7.36 -44.15
CA ARG A 90 -1.73 -7.09 -44.42
C ARG A 90 -2.23 -5.90 -43.60
N GLU A 91 -1.83 -5.79 -42.34
CA GLU A 91 -2.11 -4.62 -41.50
C GLU A 91 -1.43 -3.37 -42.03
N ALA A 92 -0.18 -3.45 -42.50
CA ALA A 92 0.50 -2.31 -43.12
C ALA A 92 -0.19 -1.85 -44.42
N GLN A 93 -0.68 -2.77 -45.24
CA GLN A 93 -1.50 -2.45 -46.42
C GLN A 93 -2.85 -1.82 -46.02
N ARG A 94 -3.47 -2.33 -44.96
CA ARG A 94 -4.71 -1.77 -44.40
C ARG A 94 -4.50 -0.36 -43.85
N GLU A 95 -3.40 -0.11 -43.14
CA GLU A 95 -3.00 1.22 -42.68
C GLU A 95 -2.75 2.18 -43.85
N LYS A 96 -2.12 1.68 -44.92
CA LYS A 96 -1.92 2.45 -46.16
C LYS A 96 -3.24 2.85 -46.84
N LEU A 97 -4.29 2.02 -46.70
CA LEU A 97 -5.62 2.28 -47.23
C LEU A 97 -6.50 3.15 -46.30
N GLY A 98 -5.99 3.57 -45.14
CA GLY A 98 -6.65 4.53 -44.24
C GLY A 98 -7.26 4.01 -42.92
N PRO A 99 -7.80 2.77 -42.81
CA PRO A 99 -8.32 2.30 -41.52
C PRO A 99 -7.19 1.89 -40.57
N ILE A 100 -6.91 2.75 -39.59
CA ILE A 100 -5.93 2.52 -38.53
C ILE A 100 -6.55 1.69 -37.39
N SER A 101 -5.84 0.70 -36.86
CA SER A 101 -6.29 -0.06 -35.69
C SER A 101 -6.19 0.76 -34.39
N LYS A 102 -7.02 0.44 -33.38
CA LYS A 102 -6.96 1.09 -32.06
C LYS A 102 -5.59 0.89 -31.39
N GLU A 103 -4.94 -0.25 -31.61
CA GLU A 103 -3.60 -0.56 -31.11
C GLU A 103 -2.55 0.35 -31.75
N ARG A 104 -2.60 0.53 -33.07
CA ARG A 104 -1.68 1.41 -33.80
C ARG A 104 -1.82 2.88 -33.41
N GLN A 105 -3.06 3.34 -33.14
CA GLN A 105 -3.28 4.69 -32.61
C GLN A 105 -2.58 4.90 -31.26
N ARG A 106 -2.63 3.90 -30.36
CA ARG A 106 -1.93 3.95 -29.07
C ARG A 106 -0.42 3.96 -29.24
N GLU A 107 0.13 3.15 -30.16
CA GLU A 107 1.56 3.18 -30.47
C GLU A 107 2.01 4.55 -30.96
N LEU A 108 1.26 5.16 -31.88
CA LEU A 108 1.54 6.50 -32.39
C LEU A 108 1.46 7.56 -31.29
N ASP A 109 0.49 7.46 -30.37
CA ASP A 109 0.37 8.37 -29.23
C ASP A 109 1.51 8.21 -28.22
N ILE A 110 1.97 6.98 -27.98
CA ILE A 110 3.15 6.69 -27.16
C ILE A 110 4.41 7.28 -27.81
N LEU A 111 4.60 7.08 -29.11
CA LEU A 111 5.73 7.63 -29.86
C LEU A 111 5.73 9.16 -29.87
N LYS A 112 4.57 9.80 -30.06
CA LYS A 112 4.41 11.27 -29.95
C LYS A 112 4.75 11.78 -28.55
N LYS A 113 4.31 11.08 -27.49
CA LYS A 113 4.65 11.39 -26.09
C LYS A 113 6.14 11.18 -25.79
N GLN A 114 6.78 10.18 -26.38
CA GLN A 114 8.21 9.95 -26.23
C GLN A 114 9.05 11.01 -26.96
N ASN A 115 8.62 11.43 -28.15
CA ASN A 115 9.32 12.46 -28.94
C ASN A 115 9.22 13.84 -28.29
N SER A 116 8.06 14.21 -27.73
CA SER A 116 7.92 15.45 -26.95
C SER A 116 8.77 15.44 -25.67
N LYS A 117 8.85 14.29 -24.97
CA LYS A 117 9.79 14.12 -23.84
C LYS A 117 11.25 14.23 -24.26
N LYS A 118 11.64 13.69 -25.42
CA LYS A 118 13.00 13.82 -25.97
C LYS A 118 13.33 15.27 -26.36
N ALA A 119 12.37 16.00 -26.93
CA ALA A 119 12.54 17.43 -27.23
C ALA A 119 12.79 18.24 -25.94
N SER A 120 12.03 17.98 -24.88
CA SER A 120 12.24 18.60 -23.55
C SER A 120 13.55 18.18 -22.84
N LYS A 121 14.25 17.16 -23.37
CA LYS A 121 15.50 16.64 -22.80
C LYS A 121 16.72 17.33 -23.41
N LYS A 122 16.65 17.80 -24.66
CA LYS A 122 17.75 18.53 -25.33
C LYS A 122 18.06 19.87 -24.66
N ASP A 123 17.04 20.58 -24.18
CA ASP A 123 17.23 21.85 -23.45
C ASP A 123 17.80 21.65 -22.02
N LYS A 124 17.89 20.40 -21.56
CA LYS A 124 18.44 20.04 -20.24
C LYS A 124 19.89 19.53 -20.30
N GLU A 125 20.48 19.38 -21.47
CA GLU A 125 21.86 18.87 -21.62
C GLU A 125 22.92 19.83 -21.05
N VAL A 126 22.58 21.10 -20.83
CA VAL A 126 23.50 22.11 -20.24
C VAL A 126 23.54 22.05 -18.70
N PHE A 127 22.51 21.53 -18.05
CA PHE A 127 22.55 21.24 -16.61
C PHE A 127 22.98 19.80 -16.43
N GLN A 128 24.30 19.60 -16.31
CA GLN A 128 24.90 18.35 -15.85
C GLN A 128 24.03 17.75 -14.75
N GLU A 129 23.65 16.48 -14.92
CA GLU A 129 22.62 15.78 -14.16
C GLU A 129 22.90 15.80 -12.65
N ILE A 130 22.47 16.86 -11.99
CA ILE A 130 22.44 16.98 -10.55
C ILE A 130 21.42 15.94 -10.04
N ILE A 131 21.92 14.92 -9.34
CA ILE A 131 21.09 13.94 -8.66
C ILE A 131 20.47 14.63 -7.44
N GLY A 132 19.26 15.20 -7.58
CA GLY A 132 18.58 15.86 -6.47
C GLY A 132 17.54 16.90 -6.88
N THR A 133 16.94 17.56 -5.89
CA THR A 133 16.13 18.77 -6.10
C THR A 133 17.05 19.91 -6.51
N PRO A 134 16.77 20.60 -7.64
CA PRO A 134 17.63 21.68 -8.12
C PRO A 134 17.76 22.78 -7.07
N GLY A 135 18.99 23.20 -6.77
CA GLY A 135 19.29 24.28 -5.82
C GLY A 135 19.58 23.83 -4.37
N LEU A 136 19.52 22.53 -4.07
CA LEU A 136 19.91 21.98 -2.76
C LEU A 136 21.31 21.33 -2.76
N ASP A 137 22.11 21.58 -3.79
CA ASP A 137 23.46 21.02 -3.88
C ASP A 137 24.42 21.82 -3.03
N LEU A 138 25.42 21.15 -2.46
CA LEU A 138 26.44 21.81 -1.63
C LEU A 138 27.20 22.92 -2.38
N ILE A 139 27.27 22.82 -3.70
CA ILE A 139 27.83 23.83 -4.60
C ILE A 139 26.87 25.03 -4.73
N SER A 140 25.59 24.76 -5.02
CA SER A 140 24.54 25.79 -5.16
C SER A 140 24.29 26.55 -3.85
N LEU A 141 24.50 25.89 -2.71
CA LEU A 141 24.41 26.47 -1.37
C LEU A 141 25.67 27.25 -0.94
N GLY A 142 26.71 27.29 -1.78
CA GLY A 142 27.96 28.01 -1.49
C GLY A 142 28.80 27.41 -0.36
N ILE A 143 28.57 26.15 0.00
CA ILE A 143 29.30 25.44 1.06
C ILE A 143 30.59 24.82 0.49
N VAL A 144 30.56 24.41 -0.78
CA VAL A 144 31.69 23.78 -1.48
C VAL A 144 31.96 24.53 -2.78
N ASP A 145 33.19 25.00 -2.95
CA ASP A 145 33.65 25.61 -4.21
C ASP A 145 33.77 24.55 -5.29
N ALA A 146 33.12 24.79 -6.44
CA ALA A 146 33.10 23.85 -7.57
C ALA A 146 34.51 23.54 -8.11
N ASP A 147 35.41 24.52 -8.06
CA ASP A 147 36.76 24.41 -8.61
C ASP A 147 37.69 23.54 -7.76
N LEU A 148 37.38 23.36 -6.48
CA LEU A 148 38.15 22.54 -5.55
C LEU A 148 37.73 21.06 -5.57
N VAL A 149 36.65 20.72 -6.28
CA VAL A 149 36.17 19.34 -6.34
C VAL A 149 37.12 18.52 -7.21
N PRO A 150 37.85 17.53 -6.64
CA PRO A 150 38.75 16.70 -7.42
C PRO A 150 37.95 15.90 -8.46
N LYS A 151 38.26 16.14 -9.74
CA LYS A 151 37.67 15.41 -10.86
C LYS A 151 38.46 14.11 -11.03
N TYR A 152 37.84 12.99 -10.70
CA TYR A 152 38.39 11.67 -10.96
C TYR A 152 37.87 11.15 -12.29
N GLU A 153 38.77 10.84 -13.21
CA GLU A 153 38.43 10.16 -14.46
C GLU A 153 38.27 8.67 -14.17
N LEU A 154 37.04 8.24 -13.87
CA LEU A 154 36.71 6.83 -13.94
C LEU A 154 36.41 6.49 -15.39
N THR A 155 37.11 5.52 -15.98
CA THR A 155 36.74 5.06 -17.32
C THR A 155 35.29 4.55 -17.29
N ALA A 156 34.50 4.88 -18.30
CA ALA A 156 33.09 4.48 -18.34
C ALA A 156 32.92 2.96 -18.34
N GLU A 157 33.95 2.21 -18.73
CA GLU A 157 33.98 0.75 -18.72
C GLU A 157 34.18 0.21 -17.30
N ASP A 158 35.14 0.72 -16.54
CA ASP A 158 35.40 0.30 -15.15
C ASP A 158 34.19 0.59 -14.25
N GLY A 159 33.55 1.76 -14.42
CA GLY A 159 32.34 2.10 -13.69
C GLY A 159 31.19 1.11 -13.94
N LYS A 160 31.00 0.68 -15.20
CA LYS A 160 29.99 -0.32 -15.57
C LYS A 160 30.31 -1.70 -14.99
N GLN A 161 31.59 -2.10 -15.00
CA GLN A 161 32.03 -3.36 -14.43
C GLN A 161 31.82 -3.40 -12.91
N LEU A 162 32.24 -2.35 -12.19
CA LEU A 162 32.07 -2.24 -10.74
C LEU A 162 30.59 -2.26 -10.32
N ALA A 163 29.73 -1.52 -11.02
CA ALA A 163 28.29 -1.50 -10.74
C ALA A 163 27.64 -2.88 -10.96
N LYS A 164 28.05 -3.61 -12.01
CA LYS A 164 27.57 -4.96 -12.29
C LYS A 164 28.01 -5.95 -11.21
N GLU A 165 29.26 -5.87 -10.76
CA GLU A 165 29.79 -6.71 -9.68
C GLU A 165 29.11 -6.43 -8.34
N TYR A 166 28.94 -5.16 -7.98
CA TYR A 166 28.22 -4.76 -6.78
C TYR A 166 26.79 -5.32 -6.77
N SER A 167 26.07 -5.16 -7.89
CA SER A 167 24.71 -5.68 -8.06
C SER A 167 24.67 -7.21 -7.92
N ARG A 168 25.66 -7.91 -8.48
CA ARG A 168 25.79 -9.37 -8.39
C ARG A 168 25.97 -9.84 -6.94
N VAL A 169 26.88 -9.21 -6.20
CA VAL A 169 27.15 -9.52 -4.79
C VAL A 169 25.94 -9.19 -3.91
N LEU A 170 25.31 -8.04 -4.13
CA LEU A 170 24.13 -7.62 -3.38
C LEU A 170 22.98 -8.60 -3.56
N MET A 171 22.71 -9.04 -4.79
CA MET A 171 21.64 -10.01 -5.05
C MET A 171 21.95 -11.40 -4.49
N ARG A 172 23.22 -11.80 -4.46
CA ARG A 172 23.65 -13.04 -3.78
C ARG A 172 23.36 -12.95 -2.27
N ARG A 173 23.76 -11.85 -1.62
CA ARG A 173 23.50 -11.62 -0.19
C ARG A 173 22.00 -11.57 0.11
N HIS A 174 21.21 -10.91 -0.73
CA HIS A 174 19.77 -10.83 -0.57
C HIS A 174 19.12 -12.21 -0.64
N ARG A 175 19.45 -13.03 -1.64
CA ARG A 175 18.92 -14.40 -1.76
C ARG A 175 19.33 -15.27 -0.57
N ALA A 176 20.58 -15.18 -0.12
CA ALA A 176 21.04 -15.92 1.07
C ALA A 176 20.26 -15.52 2.32
N ARG A 177 20.01 -14.22 2.52
CA ARG A 177 19.19 -13.70 3.62
C ARG A 177 17.75 -14.20 3.54
N GLN A 178 17.11 -14.14 2.36
CA GLN A 178 15.74 -14.65 2.15
C GLN A 178 15.65 -16.14 2.45
N ALA A 179 16.63 -16.94 2.01
CA ALA A 179 16.69 -18.37 2.32
C ALA A 179 16.81 -18.60 3.83
N ALA A 180 17.67 -17.85 4.53
CA ALA A 180 17.82 -17.97 5.98
C ALA A 180 16.57 -17.54 6.76
N GLU A 181 15.92 -16.44 6.36
CA GLU A 181 14.70 -15.95 7.02
C GLU A 181 13.52 -16.92 6.80
N SER A 182 13.38 -17.47 5.58
CA SER A 182 12.33 -18.46 5.28
C SER A 182 12.53 -19.79 6.00
N THR A 183 13.77 -20.29 6.11
CA THR A 183 14.07 -21.49 6.90
C THR A 183 13.83 -21.24 8.39
N LEU A 184 14.26 -20.09 8.93
CA LEU A 184 14.00 -19.71 10.31
C LEU A 184 12.50 -19.65 10.62
N LEU A 185 11.70 -19.06 9.71
CA LEU A 185 10.25 -18.98 9.87
C LEU A 185 9.59 -20.36 9.84
N ARG A 186 10.03 -21.24 8.94
CA ARG A 186 9.54 -22.63 8.87
C ARG A 186 9.83 -23.37 10.18
N LEU A 187 11.08 -23.33 10.65
CA LEU A 187 11.49 -23.97 11.90
C LEU A 187 10.76 -23.39 13.11
N LYS A 188 10.51 -22.07 13.15
CA LYS A 188 9.72 -21.45 14.20
C LYS A 188 8.29 -22.00 14.26
N LYS A 189 7.65 -22.22 13.11
CA LYS A 189 6.29 -22.79 13.05
C LYS A 189 6.27 -24.24 13.51
N GLU A 190 7.20 -25.05 13.03
CA GLU A 190 7.35 -26.46 13.44
C GLU A 190 7.61 -26.57 14.95
N ALA A 191 8.44 -25.68 15.51
CA ALA A 191 8.70 -25.63 16.94
C ALA A 191 7.44 -25.27 17.75
N ILE A 192 6.60 -24.34 17.28
CA ILE A 192 5.34 -23.99 17.95
C ILE A 192 4.34 -25.16 17.90
N GLU A 193 4.29 -25.89 16.79
CA GLU A 193 3.42 -27.05 16.62
C GLU A 193 3.83 -28.22 17.52
N ALA A 194 5.12 -28.41 17.76
CA ALA A 194 5.66 -29.44 18.65
C ALA A 194 5.39 -29.18 20.15
N LEU A 195 4.87 -28.01 20.54
CA LEU A 195 4.54 -27.70 21.93
C LEU A 195 3.20 -28.34 22.36
N PRO A 196 3.04 -28.64 23.67
CA PRO A 196 1.74 -29.00 24.24
C PRO A 196 0.69 -27.91 24.01
N GLU A 197 -0.60 -28.30 23.96
CA GLU A 197 -1.72 -27.41 23.58
C GLU A 197 -1.80 -26.13 24.44
N GLU A 198 -1.58 -26.26 25.75
CA GLU A 198 -1.59 -25.12 26.69
C GLU A 198 -0.53 -24.06 26.35
N LEU A 199 0.71 -24.50 26.04
CA LEU A 199 1.83 -23.61 25.72
C LEU A 199 1.75 -23.08 24.29
N ARG A 200 1.19 -23.88 23.36
CA ARG A 200 0.96 -23.45 21.98
C ARG A 200 -0.01 -22.28 21.90
N ALA A 201 -1.07 -22.28 22.71
CA ALA A 201 -2.01 -21.16 22.78
C ALA A 201 -1.32 -19.86 23.26
N ALA A 202 -0.45 -19.96 24.26
CA ALA A 202 0.33 -18.81 24.75
C ALA A 202 1.37 -18.31 23.71
N ALA A 203 2.05 -19.23 23.01
CA ALA A 203 3.09 -18.90 22.03
C ALA A 203 2.57 -18.24 20.75
N LEU A 204 1.27 -18.36 20.45
CA LEU A 204 0.63 -17.70 19.31
C LEU A 204 0.39 -16.21 19.55
N VAL A 205 0.35 -15.77 20.81
CA VAL A 205 0.17 -14.36 21.17
C VAL A 205 1.50 -13.61 20.94
N PRO A 206 1.51 -12.51 20.17
CA PRO A 206 2.73 -11.72 19.99
C PRO A 206 3.14 -11.05 21.30
N ASP A 207 4.43 -11.15 21.63
CA ASP A 207 5.01 -10.41 22.74
C ASP A 207 5.09 -8.90 22.39
N LEU A 208 4.43 -8.08 23.20
CA LEU A 208 4.38 -6.62 23.05
C LEU A 208 5.37 -5.89 23.97
N THR A 209 6.23 -6.62 24.69
CA THR A 209 7.27 -5.98 25.50
C THR A 209 8.22 -5.18 24.59
N PRO A 210 8.49 -3.90 24.92
CA PRO A 210 9.38 -3.10 24.11
C PRO A 210 10.80 -3.65 24.18
N PHE A 211 11.57 -3.44 23.12
CA PHE A 211 12.98 -3.81 23.13
C PHE A 211 13.73 -3.11 24.29
N PRO A 212 14.69 -3.80 24.93
CA PRO A 212 15.42 -3.24 26.06
C PRO A 212 16.21 -1.99 25.63
N ALA A 213 16.14 -0.94 26.44
CA ALA A 213 16.83 0.33 26.20
C ALA A 213 18.36 0.19 26.10
N ASN A 214 18.92 -0.90 26.67
CA ASN A 214 20.35 -1.19 26.66
C ASN A 214 20.84 -1.91 25.38
N ARG A 215 20.02 -1.99 24.32
CA ARG A 215 20.45 -2.53 23.03
C ARG A 215 21.27 -1.48 22.27
N PHE A 216 22.59 -1.54 22.39
CA PHE A 216 23.51 -0.69 21.63
C PHE A 216 23.65 -1.17 20.19
N MET A 217 23.77 -0.23 19.26
CA MET A 217 24.16 -0.53 17.89
C MET A 217 25.63 -0.96 17.86
N ALA A 218 25.97 -1.90 16.98
CA ALA A 218 27.36 -2.25 16.75
C ALA A 218 28.11 -1.02 16.20
N THR A 219 29.08 -0.54 16.97
CA THR A 219 29.97 0.55 16.59
C THR A 219 31.20 0.01 15.85
N LEU A 220 31.84 0.85 15.03
CA LEU A 220 33.05 0.48 14.30
C LEU A 220 34.21 0.10 15.25
N THR A 221 34.26 0.75 16.41
CA THR A 221 35.25 0.51 17.46
C THR A 221 34.57 -0.02 18.72
N PRO A 222 35.19 -0.96 19.46
CA PRO A 222 34.70 -1.38 20.76
C PRO A 222 34.68 -0.20 21.76
N PRO A 223 33.85 -0.27 22.82
CA PRO A 223 33.76 0.80 23.80
C PRO A 223 35.07 0.94 24.59
N ILE A 224 35.44 2.19 24.89
CA ILE A 224 36.62 2.52 25.70
C ILE A 224 36.28 2.28 27.18
N GLU A 225 37.17 1.58 27.89
CA GLU A 225 37.00 1.27 29.31
C GLU A 225 36.84 2.54 30.16
N GLY A 226 35.84 2.53 31.04
CA GLY A 226 35.56 3.63 31.99
C GLY A 226 35.10 4.95 31.35
N TYR A 227 34.91 5.04 30.03
CA TYR A 227 34.44 6.27 29.38
C TYR A 227 33.00 6.63 29.79
N ILE A 228 32.12 5.63 29.87
CA ILE A 228 30.72 5.82 30.28
C ILE A 228 30.64 6.36 31.71
N ASP A 229 31.49 5.88 32.61
CA ASP A 229 31.53 6.34 34.01
C ASP A 229 32.00 7.79 34.12
N LYS A 230 33.03 8.17 33.35
CA LYS A 230 33.51 9.56 33.27
C LYS A 230 32.43 10.52 32.75
N VAL A 231 31.69 10.12 31.71
CA VAL A 231 30.57 10.90 31.18
C VAL A 231 29.46 11.03 32.22
N ARG A 232 29.12 9.94 32.92
CA ARG A 232 28.09 9.96 33.96
C ARG A 232 28.47 10.87 35.13
N LEU A 233 29.72 10.80 35.60
CA LEU A 233 30.24 11.66 36.66
C LEU A 233 30.22 13.14 36.25
N SER A 234 30.66 13.47 35.05
CA SER A 234 30.66 14.86 34.56
C SER A 234 29.25 15.44 34.41
N LEU A 235 28.27 14.66 33.97
CA LEU A 235 26.85 15.07 33.92
C LEU A 235 26.30 15.33 35.31
N GLN A 236 26.64 14.49 36.29
CA GLN A 236 26.16 14.60 37.66
C GLN A 236 26.78 15.81 38.40
N ILE A 237 27.99 16.22 38.02
CA ILE A 237 28.62 17.45 38.51
C ILE A 237 27.91 18.67 37.93
N LYS A 238 27.61 18.69 36.62
CA LYS A 238 26.92 19.81 35.97
C LYS A 238 25.50 20.05 36.51
N THR A 239 24.78 19.01 36.90
CA THR A 239 23.42 19.14 37.46
C THR A 239 23.40 19.52 38.94
N LYS A 240 24.50 19.36 39.68
CA LYS A 240 24.60 19.74 41.10
C LYS A 240 25.12 21.16 41.33
N PHE A 241 25.78 21.76 40.34
CA PHE A 241 26.49 23.04 40.48
C PHE A 241 26.14 24.08 39.40
N GLY A 242 25.05 23.88 38.66
CA GLY A 242 24.44 24.87 37.77
C GLY A 242 22.99 25.10 38.16
#